data_AF-A0A2E1IGU3-F1
#
_entry.id   AF-A0A2E1IGU3-F1
#
_cell.length_a   1.000
_cell.length_b   1.000
_cell.length_c   1.000
_cell.angle_alpha   90.00
_cell.angle_beta   90.00
_cell.angle_gamma   90.00
#
_symmetry.space_group_name_H-M   'P 1'
#
loop_
_entity.id
_entity.type
_entity.pdbx_description
1 polymer ?
#
loop_
_entity_poly.entity_id
_entity_poly.type
_entity_poly.pdbx_seq_one_letter_code
_entity_poly.pdbx_strand_id
1 'polypeptide(L)'
;MSSTDSSDPLDISLSSREIEIIELVAEGLTNQEIADRLTISKRTVDNHVSNVFTKTGSKNRVALLNWAMDNGRICRDGFNCCTLPDADAPGS
;
A
#
# COMPACT_ATOMS: atom_id res chain seq x y z
N MET A 1 32.58 -1.04 11.68
CA MET A 1 31.76 -1.08 10.45
C MET A 1 31.16 -2.47 10.36
N SER A 2 30.01 -2.70 11.01
CA SER A 2 29.25 -3.94 10.82
C SER A 2 28.21 -3.66 9.76
N SER A 3 28.35 -4.39 8.66
CA SER A 3 27.45 -4.41 7.53
C SER A 3 26.04 -4.78 7.97
N THR A 4 25.10 -3.89 7.71
CA THR A 4 23.66 -4.13 7.84
C THR A 4 23.23 -5.06 6.71
N ASP A 5 23.26 -6.37 6.95
CA ASP A 5 22.46 -7.33 6.18
C ASP A 5 21.11 -7.48 6.91
N SER A 6 20.29 -6.45 6.80
CA SER A 6 18.89 -6.50 7.23
C SER A 6 18.07 -6.88 6.02
N SER A 7 18.07 -8.16 5.68
CA SER A 7 16.99 -8.75 4.88
C SER A 7 15.75 -8.81 5.77
N ASP A 8 15.14 -7.65 6.01
CA ASP A 8 13.85 -7.54 6.64
C ASP A 8 12.79 -7.90 5.59
N PRO A 9 11.92 -8.91 5.82
CA PRO A 9 10.89 -9.29 4.85
C PRO A 9 9.84 -8.19 4.58
N LEU A 10 9.95 -7.03 5.25
CA LEU A 10 9.03 -5.90 5.13
C LEU A 10 9.41 -4.88 4.04
N ASP A 11 10.59 -4.95 3.42
CA ASP A 11 10.99 -3.95 2.42
C ASP A 11 10.58 -4.34 0.98
N ILE A 12 9.27 -4.47 0.76
CA ILE A 12 8.72 -4.65 -0.59
C ILE A 12 8.93 -3.36 -1.37
N SER A 13 9.87 -3.39 -2.32
CA SER A 13 10.16 -2.26 -3.21
C SER A 13 9.04 -2.08 -4.27
N LEU A 14 8.14 -1.16 -3.97
CA LEU A 14 7.12 -0.69 -4.90
C LEU A 14 7.65 0.53 -5.67
N SER A 15 7.40 0.55 -6.98
CA SER A 15 7.64 1.74 -7.79
C SER A 15 6.66 2.86 -7.44
N SER A 16 7.02 4.11 -7.74
CA SER A 16 6.13 5.27 -7.52
C SER A 16 4.75 5.08 -8.15
N ARG A 17 4.69 4.45 -9.33
CA ARG A 17 3.43 4.17 -10.01
C ARG A 17 2.58 3.13 -9.30
N GLU A 18 3.21 2.12 -8.70
CA GLU A 18 2.51 1.10 -7.93
C GLU A 18 1.96 1.67 -6.62
N ILE A 19 2.71 2.57 -5.96
CA ILE A 19 2.24 3.28 -4.77
C ILE A 19 1.02 4.14 -5.12
N GLU A 20 1.11 4.93 -6.18
CA GLU A 20 -0.01 5.76 -6.67
C GLU A 20 -1.26 4.92 -6.98
N ILE A 21 -1.08 3.74 -7.61
CA ILE A 21 -2.20 2.80 -7.83
C ILE A 21 -2.84 2.38 -6.50
N ILE A 22 -2.04 2.05 -5.47
CA ILE A 22 -2.55 1.63 -4.16
C ILE A 22 -3.36 2.75 -3.49
N GLU A 23 -2.87 3.99 -3.55
CA GLU A 23 -3.55 5.17 -3.01
C GLU A 23 -4.92 5.38 -3.65
N LEU A 24 -4.98 5.35 -5.00
CA LEU A 24 -6.24 5.51 -5.72
C LEU A 24 -7.23 4.36 -5.46
N VAL A 25 -6.72 3.13 -5.30
CA VAL A 25 -7.54 1.98 -4.89
C VAL A 25 -8.09 2.18 -3.47
N ALA A 26 -7.32 2.78 -2.57
CA ALA A 26 -7.73 3.11 -1.20
C ALA A 26 -8.79 4.23 -1.15
N GLU A 27 -8.73 5.19 -2.07
CA GLU A 27 -9.80 6.17 -2.30
C GLU A 27 -11.10 5.52 -2.80
N GLY A 28 -11.04 4.26 -3.24
CA GLY A 28 -12.19 3.45 -3.61
C GLY A 28 -12.40 3.32 -5.11
N LEU A 29 -11.55 3.95 -5.92
CA LEU A 29 -11.68 4.03 -7.39
C LEU A 29 -11.60 2.64 -8.03
N THR A 30 -12.31 2.49 -9.14
CA THR A 30 -12.23 1.34 -10.04
C THR A 30 -11.03 1.46 -10.97
N ASN A 31 -10.58 0.35 -11.55
CA ASN A 31 -9.46 0.36 -12.50
C ASN A 31 -9.73 1.26 -13.72
N GLN A 32 -11.00 1.48 -14.08
CA GLN A 32 -11.38 2.41 -15.14
C GLN A 32 -11.18 3.86 -14.69
N GLU A 33 -11.69 4.25 -13.52
CA GLU A 33 -11.51 5.60 -12.98
C GLU A 33 -10.03 5.93 -12.72
N ILE A 34 -9.26 4.94 -12.27
CA ILE A 34 -7.81 5.05 -12.12
C ILE A 34 -7.17 5.31 -13.48
N ALA A 35 -7.56 4.56 -14.52
CA ALA A 35 -7.03 4.73 -15.86
C ALA A 35 -7.31 6.14 -16.40
N ASP A 36 -8.53 6.63 -16.20
CA ASP A 36 -8.96 7.97 -16.60
C ASP A 36 -8.18 9.06 -15.86
N ARG A 37 -8.03 8.93 -14.53
CA ARG A 37 -7.28 9.89 -13.69
C ARG A 37 -5.80 9.93 -14.04
N LEU A 38 -5.23 8.77 -14.36
CA LEU A 38 -3.82 8.61 -14.65
C LEU A 38 -3.47 8.77 -16.14
N THR A 39 -4.46 9.06 -16.99
CA THR A 39 -4.34 9.18 -18.45
C THR A 39 -3.62 7.99 -19.10
N ILE A 40 -3.97 6.77 -18.68
CA ILE A 40 -3.42 5.52 -19.23
C ILE A 40 -4.55 4.54 -19.57
N SER A 41 -4.23 3.45 -20.25
CA SER A 41 -5.25 2.43 -20.56
C SER A 41 -5.64 1.63 -19.31
N LYS A 42 -6.91 1.20 -19.23
CA LYS A 42 -7.38 0.27 -18.19
C LYS A 42 -6.52 -0.99 -18.12
N ARG A 43 -6.11 -1.54 -19.26
CA ARG A 43 -5.20 -2.70 -19.33
C ARG A 43 -3.86 -2.43 -18.66
N THR A 44 -3.32 -1.22 -18.79
CA THR A 44 -2.09 -0.81 -18.10
C THR A 44 -2.30 -0.79 -16.59
N VAL A 45 -3.44 -0.26 -16.12
CA VAL A 45 -3.82 -0.29 -14.70
C VAL A 45 -3.98 -1.73 -14.20
N ASP A 46 -4.68 -2.60 -14.93
CA ASP A 46 -4.86 -4.01 -14.58
C ASP A 46 -3.51 -4.72 -14.41
N ASN A 47 -2.54 -4.43 -15.29
CA ASN A 47 -1.18 -4.95 -15.19
C ASN A 47 -0.46 -4.44 -13.94
N HIS A 48 -0.54 -3.14 -13.65
CA HIS A 48 0.06 -2.57 -12.43
C HIS A 48 -0.55 -3.18 -11.17
N VAL A 49 -1.88 -3.27 -11.08
CA VAL A 49 -2.59 -3.88 -9.96
C VAL A 49 -2.18 -5.35 -9.77
N SER A 50 -2.07 -6.11 -10.87
CA SER A 50 -1.62 -7.51 -10.82
C SER A 50 -0.18 -7.64 -10.30
N ASN A 51 0.70 -6.72 -10.71
CA ASN A 51 2.08 -6.68 -10.23
C ASN A 51 2.15 -6.32 -8.75
N VAL A 52 1.34 -5.36 -8.31
CA VAL A 52 1.20 -4.99 -6.89
C VAL A 52 0.71 -6.17 -6.07
N PHE A 53 -0.33 -6.88 -6.51
CA PHE A 53 -0.82 -8.09 -5.83
C PHE A 53 0.28 -9.16 -5.70
N THR A 54 1.07 -9.34 -6.75
CA THR A 54 2.17 -10.30 -6.74
C THR A 54 3.27 -9.89 -5.75
N LYS A 55 3.68 -8.62 -5.77
CA LYS A 55 4.73 -8.09 -4.88
C LYS A 55 4.31 -8.06 -3.41
N THR A 56 3.05 -7.75 -3.13
CA THR A 56 2.51 -7.64 -1.76
C THR A 56 1.97 -8.95 -1.21
N GLY A 57 1.89 -10.00 -2.03
CA GLY A 57 1.23 -11.27 -1.66
C GLY A 57 -0.30 -11.13 -1.49
N SER A 58 -0.88 -10.02 -1.93
CA SER A 58 -2.30 -9.72 -1.77
C SER A 58 -3.14 -10.49 -2.78
N LYS A 59 -4.15 -11.22 -2.30
CA LYS A 59 -5.01 -12.05 -3.15
C LYS A 59 -6.14 -11.28 -3.84
N ASN A 60 -6.50 -10.13 -3.30
CA ASN A 60 -7.56 -9.28 -3.82
C ASN A 60 -7.35 -7.84 -3.34
N ARG A 61 -8.19 -6.92 -3.85
CA ARG A 61 -8.19 -5.51 -3.47
C ARG A 61 -8.28 -5.30 -1.96
N VAL A 62 -9.12 -6.06 -1.25
CA VAL A 62 -9.30 -5.88 0.19
C VAL A 62 -8.04 -6.28 0.96
N ALA A 63 -7.41 -7.40 0.59
CA ALA A 63 -6.14 -7.83 1.15
C ALA A 63 -5.01 -6.83 0.87
N LEU A 64 -5.02 -6.21 -0.32
CA LEU A 64 -4.07 -5.14 -0.65
C LEU A 64 -4.24 -3.91 0.23
N LEU A 65 -5.49 -3.51 0.50
CA LEU A 65 -5.76 -2.39 1.40
C LEU A 65 -5.29 -2.68 2.82
N ASN A 66 -5.56 -3.88 3.34
CA ASN A 66 -5.06 -4.30 4.66
C ASN A 66 -3.52 -4.28 4.70
N TRP A 67 -2.86 -4.88 3.69
CA TRP A 67 -1.41 -4.85 3.59
C TRP A 67 -0.87 -3.41 3.57
N ALA A 68 -1.50 -2.53 2.79
CA ALA A 68 -1.08 -1.14 2.68
C ALA A 68 -1.25 -0.37 3.99
N MET A 69 -2.29 -0.67 4.79
CA MET A 69 -2.48 -0.11 6.14
C MET A 69 -1.43 -0.65 7.11
N ASP A 70 -1.23 -1.96 7.15
CA ASP A 70 -0.27 -2.64 8.04
C ASP A 70 1.17 -2.17 7.81
N ASN A 71 1.50 -1.80 6.57
CA ASN A 71 2.82 -1.32 6.16
C ASN A 71 2.91 0.21 6.08
N GLY A 72 1.91 0.95 6.57
CA GLY A 72 1.92 2.41 6.62
C GLY A 72 1.99 3.11 5.24
N ARG A 73 1.52 2.43 4.18
CA ARG A 73 1.48 2.96 2.81
C ARG A 73 0.24 3.81 2.54
N ILE A 74 -0.85 3.60 3.29
CA ILE A 74 -2.06 4.42 3.23
C ILE A 74 -2.56 4.71 4.64
N CYS A 75 -3.04 5.94 4.85
CA CYS A 75 -3.75 6.36 6.06
C CYS A 75 -5.14 6.85 5.64
N ARG A 76 -6.21 6.34 6.27
CA ARG A 76 -7.57 6.78 5.97
C ARG A 76 -8.11 7.61 7.12
N ASP A 77 -8.27 8.91 6.90
CA ASP A 77 -8.94 9.79 7.85
C ASP A 77 -10.38 9.29 8.12
N GLY A 78 -10.67 8.97 9.38
CA GLY A 78 -12.02 8.62 9.86
C GLY A 78 -12.40 7.13 9.85
N PHE A 79 -11.54 6.21 9.40
CA PHE A 79 -11.76 4.77 9.57
C PHE A 79 -10.43 4.09 9.92
N ASN A 80 -10.26 3.69 11.19
CA ASN A 80 -9.06 3.07 11.74
C ASN A 80 -7.77 3.83 11.44
N CYS A 81 -7.61 4.98 12.09
CA CYS A 81 -6.27 5.34 12.53
C CYS A 81 -5.83 4.20 13.43
N CYS A 82 -4.80 3.44 13.04
CA CYS A 82 -4.06 2.68 14.02
C CYS A 82 -3.69 3.67 15.12
N THR A 83 -4.31 3.54 16.29
CA THR A 83 -3.64 3.92 17.53
C THR A 83 -2.41 3.03 17.55
N LEU A 84 -1.31 3.54 16.98
CA LEU A 84 0.02 3.04 17.26
C LEU A 84 0.11 2.97 18.78
N PRO A 85 0.49 1.82 19.36
CA PRO A 85 0.55 1.67 20.81
C PRO A 85 1.31 2.85 21.38
N ASP A 86 0.67 3.57 22.30
CA ASP A 86 1.16 4.78 22.95
C ASP A 86 2.67 4.67 23.20
N ALA A 87 3.43 5.53 22.53
CA ALA A 87 4.83 5.82 22.88
C ALA A 87 4.94 6.67 24.16
N ASP A 88 3.92 6.62 25.03
CA ASP A 88 3.83 7.43 26.25
C ASP A 88 3.12 6.63 27.36
N ALA A 89 3.80 5.59 27.85
CA ALA A 89 3.56 5.10 29.20
C ALA A 89 4.59 5.75 30.14
N PRO A 90 4.30 6.90 30.78
CA PRO A 90 5.07 7.33 31.92
C PRO A 90 4.77 6.36 33.08
N GLY A 91 5.71 5.45 33.34
CA GLY A 91 5.80 4.79 34.63
C GLY A 91 6.07 5.84 35.70
N SER A 92 5.06 6.17 36.49
CA SER A 92 5.15 6.76 37.83
C SER A 92 4.38 5.89 38.80
#